data_AF-A0A925YK95-F1
#
_entry.id   AF-A0A925YK95-F1
#
_cell.length_a   1.000
_cell.length_b   1.000
_cell.length_c   1.000
_cell.angle_alpha   90.00
_cell.angle_beta   90.00
_cell.angle_gamma   90.00
#
_symmetry.space_group_name_H-M   'P 1'
#
loop_
_entity.id
_entity.type
_entity.pdbx_description
1 polymer ?
#
loop_
_entity_poly.entity_id
_entity_poly.type
_entity_poly.pdbx_seq_one_letter_code
_entity_poly.pdbx_strand_id
1 'polypeptide(L)'
;LQAVALLQARLGSVPSDFRACDLLKETLTDAKEQALALSANAEEIGDFLSADERLAEVQALLPNDADLFKTRQSLRQRWNALERSLGEKSLASGDGDTAEAHLLYAIVADPLDSVAREKLADARYAAATAAIADGKKHMALGEWANSVAAFTEAQKRGASGPEITQLIKQARVGEAMGLGNALYNDRQYASALFQFKKVLRLDADHAEAKQRIAYAQNFLQDAGQITDRFTRLE
;
A
#
# COMPACT_ATOMS: atom_id res chain seq x y z
N LEU A 1 7.21 -22.84 4.69
CA LEU A 1 6.84 -23.82 3.63
C LEU A 1 8.01 -24.72 3.19
N GLN A 2 9.26 -24.22 3.17
CA GLN A 2 10.42 -25.02 2.75
C GLN A 2 10.75 -26.20 3.67
N ALA A 3 10.64 -26.05 4.99
CA ALA A 3 10.92 -27.14 5.94
C ALA A 3 9.93 -28.31 5.79
N VAL A 4 8.64 -28.01 5.63
CA VAL A 4 7.59 -29.02 5.39
C VAL A 4 7.79 -29.71 4.05
N ALA A 5 8.16 -28.98 2.99
CA ALA A 5 8.46 -29.55 1.68
C ALA A 5 9.72 -30.45 1.71
N LEU A 6 10.76 -30.06 2.46
CA LEU A 6 11.96 -30.87 2.69
C LEU A 6 11.65 -32.15 3.45
N LEU A 7 10.81 -32.06 4.48
CA LEU A 7 10.34 -33.22 5.26
C LEU A 7 9.50 -34.16 4.38
N GLN A 8 8.58 -33.63 3.56
CA GLN A 8 7.76 -34.44 2.65
C GLN A 8 8.58 -35.11 1.54
N ALA A 9 9.54 -34.39 0.94
CA ALA A 9 10.43 -34.94 -0.08
C ALA A 9 11.34 -36.05 0.46
N ARG A 10 11.79 -35.95 1.72
CA ARG A 10 12.62 -36.98 2.37
C ARG A 10 11.82 -38.13 2.98
N LEU A 11 10.57 -37.90 3.40
CA LEU A 11 9.68 -38.96 3.88
C LEU A 11 9.15 -39.85 2.75
N GLY A 12 8.94 -39.29 1.56
CA GLY A 12 8.43 -40.02 0.39
C GLY A 12 9.40 -41.06 -0.20
N SER A 13 10.67 -41.09 0.25
CA SER A 13 11.73 -41.94 -0.30
C SER A 13 12.23 -43.05 0.63
N VAL A 14 11.68 -43.18 1.85
CA VAL A 14 12.23 -44.10 2.87
C VAL A 14 11.20 -45.20 3.22
N PRO A 15 11.56 -46.49 3.14
CA PRO A 15 10.71 -47.58 3.62
C PRO A 15 10.44 -47.43 5.12
N SER A 16 9.26 -47.84 5.55
CA SER A 16 8.77 -47.82 6.93
C SER A 16 9.72 -48.53 7.90
N ASP A 17 10.69 -47.81 8.48
CA ASP A 17 11.63 -48.31 9.48
C ASP A 17 12.33 -47.18 10.25
N PHE A 18 12.87 -47.50 11.43
CA PHE A 18 13.60 -46.64 12.38
C PHE A 18 14.51 -45.56 11.76
N ARG A 19 15.12 -45.84 10.60
CA ARG A 19 15.97 -44.89 9.85
C ARG A 19 15.24 -43.62 9.42
N ALA A 20 13.94 -43.70 9.14
CA ALA A 20 13.14 -42.52 8.82
C ALA A 20 13.02 -41.60 10.05
N CYS A 21 12.85 -42.17 11.25
CA CYS A 21 12.79 -41.40 12.49
C CYS A 21 14.12 -40.72 12.82
N ASP A 22 15.26 -41.37 12.58
CA ASP A 22 16.56 -40.78 12.84
C ASP A 22 16.89 -39.66 11.83
N LEU A 23 16.56 -39.86 10.55
CA LEU A 23 16.71 -38.82 9.52
C LEU A 23 15.82 -37.60 9.83
N LEU A 24 14.59 -37.82 10.30
CA LEU A 24 13.70 -36.73 10.72
C LEU A 24 14.31 -35.94 11.88
N LYS A 25 14.84 -36.61 12.91
CA LYS A 25 15.49 -35.94 14.04
C LYS A 25 16.67 -35.09 13.59
N GLU A 26 17.54 -35.64 12.74
CA GLU A 26 18.69 -34.92 12.17
C GLU A 26 18.23 -33.67 11.42
N THR A 27 17.24 -33.79 10.52
CA THR A 27 16.73 -32.64 9.77
C THR A 27 16.09 -31.56 10.65
N LEU A 28 15.45 -31.95 11.75
CA LEU A 28 14.87 -31.01 12.71
C LEU A 28 15.96 -30.29 13.52
N THR A 29 17.03 -31.00 13.91
CA THR A 29 18.20 -30.41 14.56
C THR A 29 18.85 -29.38 13.65
N ASP A 30 19.13 -29.73 12.39
CA ASP A 30 19.73 -28.82 11.42
C ASP A 30 18.85 -27.57 11.19
N ALA A 31 17.54 -27.78 11.05
CA ALA A 31 16.60 -26.68 10.86
C ALA A 31 16.56 -25.74 12.07
N LYS A 32 16.62 -26.30 13.29
CA LYS A 32 16.72 -25.54 14.54
C LYS A 32 18.01 -24.73 14.60
N GLU A 33 19.16 -25.34 14.33
CA GLU A 33 20.45 -24.65 14.34
C GLU A 33 20.50 -23.49 13.34
N GLN A 34 19.99 -23.69 12.13
CA GLN A 34 19.89 -22.64 11.12
C GLN A 34 18.98 -21.48 11.57
N ALA A 35 17.82 -21.79 12.17
CA ALA A 35 16.90 -20.77 12.68
C ALA A 35 17.53 -19.95 13.80
N LEU A 36 18.25 -20.61 14.72
CA LEU A 36 18.96 -19.94 15.80
C LEU A 36 20.08 -19.03 15.26
N ALA A 37 20.88 -19.52 14.29
CA ALA A 37 21.94 -18.74 13.66
C ALA A 37 21.39 -17.49 12.95
N LEU A 38 20.29 -17.62 12.20
CA LEU A 38 19.62 -16.48 11.57
C LEU A 38 19.14 -15.46 12.62
N SER A 39 18.55 -15.92 13.72
CA SER A 39 18.08 -15.03 14.80
C SER A 39 19.20 -14.30 15.55
N ALA A 40 20.40 -14.90 15.61
CA ALA A 40 21.57 -14.28 16.22
C ALA A 40 22.11 -13.14 15.36
N ASN A 41 22.08 -13.31 14.04
CA ASN A 41 22.62 -12.34 13.07
C ASN A 41 21.56 -11.35 12.54
N ALA A 42 20.29 -11.47 12.98
CA ALA A 42 19.18 -10.68 12.46
C ALA A 42 19.40 -9.16 12.53
N GLU A 43 20.07 -8.68 13.59
CA GLU A 43 20.35 -7.25 13.78
C GLU A 43 21.44 -6.73 12.83
N GLU A 44 22.48 -7.53 12.59
CA GLU A 44 23.56 -7.20 11.66
C GLU A 44 23.06 -7.20 10.21
N ILE A 45 22.19 -8.15 9.87
CA ILE A 45 21.59 -8.29 8.54
C ILE A 45 20.44 -7.29 8.34
N GLY A 46 19.81 -6.82 9.43
CA GLY A 46 18.63 -5.98 9.39
C GLY A 46 17.35 -6.73 8.99
N ASP A 47 17.32 -8.06 9.10
CA ASP A 47 16.19 -8.91 8.69
C ASP A 47 15.62 -9.71 9.87
N PHE A 48 14.90 -9.00 10.74
CA PHE A 48 14.20 -9.60 11.87
C PHE A 48 12.95 -10.39 11.45
N LEU A 49 12.29 -10.00 10.36
CA LEU A 49 11.06 -10.65 9.89
C LEU A 49 11.35 -12.07 9.44
N SER A 50 12.33 -12.27 8.54
CA SER A 50 12.69 -13.61 8.07
C SER A 50 13.20 -14.50 9.22
N ALA A 51 13.93 -13.91 10.17
CA ALA A 51 14.39 -14.64 11.35
C ALA A 51 13.22 -15.09 12.25
N ASP A 52 12.22 -14.24 12.50
CA ASP A 52 11.03 -14.63 13.27
C ASP A 52 10.18 -15.68 12.54
N GLU A 53 9.97 -15.51 11.23
CA GLU A 53 9.23 -16.48 10.42
C GLU A 53 9.92 -17.86 10.46
N ARG A 54 11.24 -17.90 10.33
CA ARG A 54 12.00 -19.15 10.39
C ARG A 54 11.91 -19.80 11.77
N LEU A 55 12.03 -19.03 12.84
CA LEU A 55 11.83 -19.53 14.20
C LEU A 55 10.39 -20.02 14.42
N ALA A 56 9.39 -19.34 13.85
CA ALA A 56 8.00 -19.76 13.89
C ALA A 56 7.77 -21.12 13.21
N GLU A 57 8.36 -21.31 12.03
CA GLU A 57 8.28 -22.58 11.30
C GLU A 57 8.85 -23.74 12.11
N VAL A 58 10.03 -23.57 12.69
CA VAL A 58 10.68 -24.62 13.49
C VAL A 58 9.92 -24.85 14.80
N GLN A 59 9.46 -23.79 15.46
CA GLN A 59 8.66 -23.91 16.69
C GLN A 59 7.34 -24.65 16.43
N ALA A 60 6.72 -24.52 15.25
CA ALA A 60 5.53 -25.29 14.90
C ALA A 60 5.80 -26.81 14.81
N LEU A 61 7.05 -27.20 14.48
CA LEU A 61 7.49 -28.61 14.45
C LEU A 61 7.96 -29.09 15.83
N LEU A 62 8.47 -28.18 16.67
CA LEU A 62 9.00 -28.43 18.01
C LEU A 62 8.27 -27.55 19.06
N PRO A 63 6.94 -27.73 19.28
CA PRO A 63 6.12 -26.78 20.04
C PRO A 63 6.48 -26.70 21.53
N ASN A 64 7.12 -27.74 22.07
CA ASN A 64 7.51 -27.83 23.48
C ASN A 64 8.98 -27.45 23.72
N ASP A 65 9.70 -26.99 22.70
CA ASP A 65 11.09 -26.56 22.84
C ASP A 65 11.15 -25.17 23.50
N ALA A 66 11.49 -25.17 24.80
CA ALA A 66 11.53 -23.96 25.60
C ALA A 66 12.60 -22.96 25.14
N ASP A 67 13.70 -23.44 24.55
CA ASP A 67 14.77 -22.57 24.08
C ASP A 67 14.37 -21.85 22.80
N LEU A 68 13.70 -22.53 21.87
CA LEU A 68 13.12 -21.89 20.68
C LEU A 68 12.08 -20.82 21.06
N PHE A 69 11.20 -21.13 22.02
CA PHE A 69 10.23 -20.17 22.51
C PHE A 69 10.91 -18.91 23.07
N LYS A 70 11.89 -19.08 23.96
CA LYS A 70 12.63 -17.97 24.59
C LYS A 70 13.42 -17.15 23.56
N THR A 71 14.12 -17.82 22.65
CA THR A 71 14.89 -17.13 21.60
C THR A 71 13.99 -16.29 20.71
N ARG A 72 12.85 -16.85 20.27
CA ARG A 72 11.89 -16.12 19.44
C ARG A 72 11.27 -14.93 20.19
N GLN A 73 10.91 -15.12 21.47
CA GLN A 73 10.41 -14.02 22.30
C GLN A 73 11.45 -12.90 22.43
N SER A 74 12.72 -13.24 22.70
CA SER A 74 13.81 -12.26 22.80
C SER A 74 14.08 -11.55 21.48
N LEU A 75 14.02 -12.25 20.34
CA LEU A 75 14.14 -11.64 19.01
C LEU A 75 13.04 -10.60 18.79
N ARG A 76 11.78 -10.95 19.06
CA ARG A 76 10.64 -10.03 18.91
C ARG A 76 10.73 -8.80 19.81
N GLN A 77 11.20 -8.96 21.04
CA GLN A 77 11.41 -7.83 21.96
C GLN A 77 12.49 -6.87 21.44
N ARG A 78 13.62 -7.40 20.95
CA ARG A 78 14.68 -6.58 20.35
C ARG A 78 14.20 -5.88 19.08
N TRP A 79 13.50 -6.62 18.21
CA TRP A 79 12.94 -6.08 16.98
C TRP A 79 11.96 -4.93 17.25
N ASN A 80 10.97 -5.15 18.13
CA ASN A 80 10.03 -4.12 18.54
C ASN A 80 10.75 -2.87 19.08
N ALA A 81 11.73 -3.03 19.98
CA ALA A 81 12.46 -1.93 20.58
C ALA A 81 13.25 -1.10 19.54
N LEU A 82 13.90 -1.77 18.59
CA LEU A 82 14.63 -1.13 17.49
C LEU A 82 13.68 -0.32 16.60
N GLU A 83 12.64 -0.96 16.08
CA GLU A 83 11.68 -0.35 15.15
C GLU A 83 10.95 0.82 15.80
N ARG A 84 10.54 0.68 17.05
CA ARG A 84 9.92 1.79 17.80
C ARG A 84 10.89 2.97 17.93
N SER A 85 12.16 2.73 18.26
CA SER A 85 13.16 3.79 18.35
C SER A 85 13.42 4.49 17.02
N LEU A 86 13.45 3.74 15.91
CA LEU A 86 13.60 4.30 14.57
C LEU A 86 12.37 5.14 14.20
N GLY A 87 11.17 4.63 14.44
CA GLY A 87 9.93 5.36 14.21
C GLY A 87 9.83 6.66 15.01
N GLU A 88 10.22 6.65 16.28
CA GLU A 88 10.29 7.86 17.12
C GLU A 88 11.30 8.89 16.60
N LYS A 89 12.46 8.44 16.10
CA LYS A 89 13.45 9.33 15.47
C LYS A 89 12.93 9.95 14.18
N SER A 90 12.28 9.17 13.33
CA SER A 90 11.66 9.66 12.09
C SER A 90 10.57 10.69 12.38
N LEU A 91 9.71 10.43 13.39
CA LEU A 91 8.73 11.40 13.88
C LEU A 91 9.38 12.70 14.32
N ALA A 92 10.46 12.64 15.11
CA ALA A 92 11.17 13.83 15.57
C ALA A 92 11.78 14.64 14.42
N SER A 93 12.13 13.98 13.30
CA SER A 93 12.60 14.63 12.08
C SER A 93 11.49 15.16 11.17
N GLY A 94 10.22 14.86 11.49
CA GLY A 94 9.05 15.23 10.69
C GLY A 94 8.74 14.26 9.53
N ASP A 95 9.50 13.17 9.39
CA ASP A 95 9.27 12.14 8.38
C ASP A 95 8.21 11.15 8.86
N GLY A 96 6.95 11.50 8.63
CA GLY A 96 5.79 10.68 9.02
C GLY A 96 5.68 9.36 8.25
N ASP A 97 6.12 9.33 6.98
CA ASP A 97 6.03 8.12 6.14
C ASP A 97 6.99 7.03 6.64
N THR A 98 8.25 7.39 6.86
CA THR A 98 9.26 6.47 7.41
C THR A 98 8.90 6.07 8.84
N ALA A 99 8.36 7.00 9.64
CA ALA A 99 7.89 6.69 10.97
C ALA A 99 6.75 5.65 10.97
N GLU A 100 5.74 5.82 10.11
CA GLU A 100 4.62 4.87 9.99
C GLU A 100 5.14 3.47 9.64
N ALA A 101 6.09 3.36 8.70
CA ALA A 101 6.67 2.08 8.31
C ALA A 101 7.33 1.33 9.49
N HIS A 102 8.22 2.01 10.21
CA HIS A 102 8.90 1.43 11.38
C HIS A 102 7.89 1.04 12.48
N LEU A 103 6.91 1.89 12.78
CA LEU A 103 5.94 1.62 13.84
C LEU A 103 5.01 0.46 13.49
N LEU A 104 4.71 0.23 12.21
CA LEU A 104 4.00 -0.97 11.76
C LEU A 104 4.83 -2.23 12.01
N TYR A 105 6.14 -2.21 11.73
CA TYR A 105 7.02 -3.35 12.06
C TYR A 105 7.12 -3.58 13.58
N ALA A 106 7.15 -2.53 14.39
CA ALA A 106 7.11 -2.66 15.85
C ALA A 106 5.83 -3.38 16.33
N ILE A 107 4.68 -3.11 15.70
CA ILE A 107 3.39 -3.77 16.00
C ILE A 107 3.35 -5.20 15.47
N VAL A 108 4.02 -5.52 14.36
CA VAL A 108 4.17 -6.91 13.89
C VAL A 108 4.98 -7.74 14.90
N ALA A 109 6.05 -7.15 15.45
CA ALA A 109 6.89 -7.79 16.45
C ALA A 109 6.15 -8.01 17.78
N ASP A 110 5.47 -6.97 18.28
CA ASP A 110 4.60 -7.02 19.45
C ASP A 110 3.22 -6.40 19.15
N PRO A 111 2.22 -7.24 18.82
CA PRO A 111 0.85 -6.79 18.58
C PRO A 111 0.14 -6.25 19.83
N LEU A 112 0.72 -6.19 21.02
CA LEU A 112 0.10 -5.57 22.19
C LEU A 112 0.80 -4.30 22.65
N ASP A 113 1.84 -3.85 21.93
CA ASP A 113 2.52 -2.60 22.22
C ASP A 113 1.55 -1.41 22.04
N SER A 114 1.19 -0.78 23.16
CA SER A 114 0.32 0.39 23.17
C SER A 114 1.05 1.66 22.77
N VAL A 115 2.35 1.76 23.06
CA VAL A 115 3.18 2.92 22.77
C VAL A 115 3.41 3.00 21.25
N ALA A 116 3.76 1.89 20.61
CA ALA A 116 3.90 1.85 19.15
C ALA A 116 2.59 2.24 18.43
N ARG A 117 1.43 1.84 18.96
CA ARG A 117 0.13 2.21 18.41
C ARG A 117 -0.20 3.69 18.55
N GLU A 118 0.09 4.27 19.71
CA GLU A 118 -0.09 5.71 19.94
C GLU A 118 0.80 6.50 18.96
N LYS A 119 2.08 6.12 18.88
CA LYS A 119 3.03 6.73 17.94
C LYS A 119 2.64 6.53 16.48
N LEU A 120 2.01 5.41 16.14
CA LEU A 120 1.52 5.17 14.77
C LEU A 120 0.42 6.18 14.40
N ALA A 121 -0.43 6.57 15.35
CA ALA A 121 -1.42 7.61 15.12
C ALA A 121 -0.75 8.98 14.86
N ASP A 122 0.27 9.33 15.63
CA ASP A 122 1.07 10.55 15.42
C ASP A 122 1.73 10.53 14.03
N ALA A 123 2.31 9.39 13.63
CA ALA A 123 2.99 9.22 12.35
C ALA A 123 2.03 9.36 11.17
N ARG A 124 0.86 8.73 11.26
CA ARG A 124 -0.21 8.86 10.27
C ARG A 124 -0.71 10.29 10.15
N TYR A 125 -0.83 11.00 11.27
CA TYR A 125 -1.22 12.41 11.25
C TYR A 125 -0.17 13.29 10.55
N ALA A 126 1.12 13.08 10.86
CA ALA A 126 2.21 13.78 10.19
C ALA A 126 2.25 13.47 8.67
N ALA A 127 2.20 12.19 8.29
CA ALA A 127 2.20 11.75 6.90
C ALA A 127 0.96 12.24 6.12
N ALA A 128 -0.21 12.28 6.76
CA ALA A 128 -1.42 12.84 6.16
C ALA A 128 -1.29 14.35 5.92
N THR A 129 -0.69 15.07 6.86
CA THR A 129 -0.45 16.52 6.73
C THR A 129 0.50 16.82 5.58
N ALA A 130 1.60 16.05 5.46
CA ALA A 130 2.53 16.14 4.34
C ALA A 130 1.83 15.84 3.00
N ALA A 131 1.05 14.76 2.93
CA ALA A 131 0.29 14.39 1.73
C ALA A 131 -0.74 15.46 1.31
N ILE A 132 -1.36 16.16 2.27
CA ILE A 132 -2.23 17.31 1.96
C ILE A 132 -1.42 18.48 1.38
N ALA A 133 -0.24 18.78 1.93
CA ALA A 133 0.63 19.83 1.42
C ALA A 133 1.09 19.52 -0.01
N ASP A 134 1.53 18.29 -0.27
CA ASP A 134 1.91 17.82 -1.61
C ASP A 134 0.72 17.84 -2.58
N GLY A 135 -0.45 17.39 -2.14
CA GLY A 135 -1.68 17.47 -2.95
C GLY A 135 -2.01 18.90 -3.38
N LYS A 136 -1.87 19.88 -2.47
CA LYS A 136 -2.06 21.31 -2.76
C LYS A 136 -0.99 21.84 -3.74
N LYS A 137 0.27 21.40 -3.60
CA LYS A 137 1.35 21.73 -4.55
C LYS A 137 1.06 21.21 -5.96
N HIS A 138 0.63 19.95 -6.08
CA HIS A 138 0.25 19.36 -7.36
C HIS A 138 -0.94 20.09 -8.02
N MET A 139 -1.95 20.53 -7.23
CA MET A 139 -3.04 21.36 -7.76
C MET A 139 -2.51 22.67 -8.37
N ALA A 140 -1.58 23.35 -7.68
CA ALA A 140 -1.01 24.61 -8.17
C ALA A 140 -0.24 24.44 -9.48
N LEU A 141 0.34 23.26 -9.72
CA LEU A 141 1.03 22.91 -10.96
C LEU A 141 0.09 22.38 -12.06
N GLY A 142 -1.20 22.21 -11.77
CA GLY A 142 -2.17 21.58 -12.69
C GLY A 142 -2.01 20.07 -12.83
N GLU A 143 -1.23 19.43 -11.95
CA GLU A 143 -1.01 17.99 -11.90
C GLU A 143 -2.15 17.30 -11.13
N TRP A 144 -3.36 17.40 -11.67
CA TRP A 144 -4.58 17.01 -10.96
C TRP A 144 -4.63 15.55 -10.53
N ALA A 145 -4.11 14.63 -11.35
CA ALA A 145 -4.06 13.20 -11.01
C ALA A 145 -3.17 12.95 -9.78
N ASN A 146 -1.99 13.58 -9.72
CA ASN A 146 -1.08 13.49 -8.57
C ASN A 146 -1.71 14.10 -7.32
N SER A 147 -2.44 15.20 -7.49
CA SER A 147 -3.19 15.82 -6.39
C SER A 147 -4.26 14.90 -5.81
N VAL A 148 -5.08 14.26 -6.67
CA VAL A 148 -6.08 13.28 -6.24
C VAL A 148 -5.43 12.12 -5.48
N ALA A 149 -4.30 11.60 -5.98
CA ALA A 149 -3.56 10.53 -5.32
C ALA A 149 -3.09 10.95 -3.92
N ALA A 150 -2.46 12.12 -3.79
CA ALA A 150 -1.95 12.62 -2.52
C ALA A 150 -3.07 12.84 -1.48
N PHE A 151 -4.19 13.46 -1.87
CA PHE A 151 -5.32 13.64 -0.94
C PHE A 151 -6.01 12.33 -0.57
N THR A 152 -6.08 11.36 -1.49
CA THR A 152 -6.61 10.03 -1.18
C THR A 152 -5.71 9.30 -0.19
N GLU A 153 -4.39 9.47 -0.30
CA GLU A 153 -3.44 8.90 0.65
C GLU A 153 -3.58 9.51 2.04
N ALA A 154 -3.72 10.83 2.12
CA ALA A 154 -4.05 11.50 3.39
C ALA A 154 -5.33 10.93 4.03
N GLN A 155 -6.35 10.65 3.23
CA GLN A 155 -7.61 10.07 3.71
C GLN A 155 -7.43 8.65 4.26
N LYS A 156 -6.62 7.80 3.61
CA LYS A 156 -6.32 6.44 4.12
C LYS A 156 -5.62 6.48 5.48
N ARG A 157 -4.81 7.52 5.72
CA ARG A 157 -4.11 7.77 6.99
C ARG A 157 -4.98 8.42 8.06
N GLY A 158 -6.26 8.65 7.78
CA GLY A 158 -7.23 9.14 8.75
C GLY A 158 -7.59 10.61 8.62
N ALA A 159 -7.05 11.34 7.63
CA ALA A 159 -7.55 12.68 7.32
C ALA A 159 -9.02 12.60 6.92
N SER A 160 -9.87 13.31 7.65
CA SER A 160 -11.31 13.29 7.45
C SER A 160 -11.90 14.68 7.68
N GLY A 161 -13.18 14.84 7.33
CA GLY A 161 -13.88 16.11 7.46
C GLY A 161 -14.09 16.87 6.14
N PRO A 162 -14.69 18.07 6.22
CA PRO A 162 -15.13 18.81 5.05
C PRO A 162 -13.97 19.36 4.21
N GLU A 163 -12.84 19.71 4.82
CA GLU A 163 -11.68 20.27 4.10
C GLU A 163 -11.12 19.26 3.10
N ILE A 164 -10.72 18.06 3.55
CA ILE A 164 -10.14 17.05 2.65
C ILE A 164 -11.14 16.56 1.59
N THR A 165 -12.43 16.46 1.96
CA THR A 165 -13.49 16.10 1.02
C THR A 165 -13.61 17.13 -0.10
N GLN A 166 -13.53 18.42 0.23
CA GLN A 166 -13.58 19.50 -0.74
C GLN A 166 -12.31 19.55 -1.60
N LEU A 167 -11.13 19.32 -1.04
CA LEU A 167 -9.87 19.24 -1.79
C LEU A 167 -9.89 18.10 -2.81
N ILE A 168 -10.33 16.91 -2.42
CA ILE A 168 -10.50 15.76 -3.33
C ILE A 168 -11.50 16.10 -4.44
N LYS A 169 -12.64 16.71 -4.10
CA LYS A 169 -13.64 17.13 -5.09
C LYS A 169 -13.04 18.11 -6.10
N GLN A 170 -12.33 19.13 -5.64
CA GLN A 170 -11.68 20.12 -6.50
C GLN A 170 -10.63 19.49 -7.41
N ALA A 171 -9.77 18.63 -6.87
CA ALA A 171 -8.76 17.93 -7.64
C ALA A 171 -9.38 17.01 -8.72
N ARG A 172 -10.46 16.28 -8.40
CA ARG A 172 -11.20 15.45 -9.37
C ARG A 172 -11.92 16.26 -10.45
N VAL A 173 -12.45 17.44 -10.10
CA VAL A 173 -13.00 18.38 -11.08
C VAL A 173 -11.91 18.84 -12.04
N GLY A 174 -10.76 19.27 -11.52
CA GLY A 174 -9.61 19.68 -12.32
C GLY A 174 -9.09 18.56 -13.22
N GLU A 175 -8.98 17.34 -12.69
CA GLU A 175 -8.57 16.15 -13.44
C GLU A 175 -9.53 15.84 -14.60
N ALA A 176 -10.83 15.78 -14.33
CA ALA A 176 -11.83 15.51 -15.35
C ALA A 176 -11.91 16.63 -16.39
N MET A 177 -11.75 17.90 -15.99
CA MET A 177 -11.63 19.04 -16.91
C MET A 177 -10.40 18.94 -17.79
N GLY A 178 -9.22 18.65 -17.22
CA GLY A 178 -7.96 18.52 -17.95
C GLY A 178 -8.02 17.39 -18.98
N LEU A 179 -8.46 16.19 -18.57
CA LEU A 179 -8.65 15.06 -19.47
C LEU A 179 -9.71 15.34 -20.54
N GLY A 180 -10.83 15.95 -20.16
CA GLY A 180 -11.89 16.33 -21.10
C GLY A 180 -11.39 17.30 -22.16
N ASN A 181 -10.59 18.29 -21.77
CA ASN A 181 -9.99 19.26 -22.69
C ASN A 181 -8.97 18.61 -23.63
N ALA A 182 -8.12 17.71 -23.14
CA ALA A 182 -7.19 16.96 -23.99
C ALA A 182 -7.94 16.13 -25.05
N LEU A 183 -8.93 15.35 -24.62
CA LEU A 183 -9.76 14.54 -25.52
C LEU A 183 -10.54 15.39 -26.53
N TYR A 184 -11.02 16.56 -26.11
CA TYR A 184 -11.70 17.50 -26.99
C TYR A 184 -10.76 18.04 -28.08
N ASN A 185 -9.52 18.39 -27.70
CA ASN A 185 -8.49 18.85 -28.65
C ASN A 185 -8.11 17.75 -29.64
N ASP A 186 -8.09 16.50 -29.18
CA ASP A 186 -7.89 15.30 -30.00
C ASP A 186 -9.13 14.90 -30.82
N ARG A 187 -10.18 15.74 -30.81
CA ARG A 187 -11.47 15.53 -31.51
C ARG A 187 -12.22 14.27 -31.08
N GLN A 188 -11.86 13.69 -29.94
CA GLN A 188 -12.55 12.55 -29.33
C GLN A 188 -13.77 13.06 -28.52
N TYR A 189 -14.73 13.67 -29.21
CA TYR A 189 -15.83 14.42 -28.58
C TYR A 189 -16.72 13.56 -27.66
N ALA A 190 -16.96 12.29 -27.99
CA ALA A 190 -17.74 11.39 -27.15
C ALA A 190 -17.04 11.11 -25.80
N SER A 191 -15.73 10.86 -25.85
CA SER A 191 -14.89 10.65 -24.66
C SER A 191 -14.76 11.94 -23.84
N ALA A 192 -14.58 13.09 -24.50
CA ALA A 192 -14.54 14.39 -23.84
C ALA A 192 -15.86 14.69 -23.10
N LEU A 193 -17.00 14.44 -23.77
CA LEU A 193 -18.33 14.60 -23.18
C LEU A 193 -18.51 13.76 -21.91
N PHE A 194 -18.00 12.52 -21.91
CA PHE A 194 -18.03 11.67 -20.73
C PHE A 194 -17.27 12.31 -19.56
N GLN A 195 -16.08 12.87 -19.79
CA GLN A 195 -15.30 13.53 -18.74
C GLN A 195 -15.98 14.80 -18.22
N PHE A 196 -16.48 15.68 -19.10
CA PHE A 196 -17.19 16.89 -18.66
C PHE A 196 -18.47 16.57 -17.89
N LYS A 197 -19.19 15.49 -18.25
CA LYS A 197 -20.31 15.01 -17.44
C LYS A 197 -19.89 14.52 -16.06
N LYS A 198 -18.67 14.00 -15.87
CA LYS A 198 -18.14 13.71 -14.53
C LYS A 198 -18.00 14.98 -13.71
N VAL A 199 -17.52 16.06 -14.31
CA VAL A 199 -17.40 17.37 -13.65
C VAL A 199 -18.77 17.80 -13.13
N LEU A 200 -19.82 17.75 -13.95
CA LEU A 200 -21.18 18.12 -13.52
C LEU A 200 -21.79 17.22 -12.45
N ARG A 201 -21.32 15.97 -12.30
CA ARG A 201 -21.73 15.10 -11.17
C ARG A 201 -21.07 15.52 -9.85
N LEU A 202 -19.88 16.10 -9.92
CA LEU A 202 -19.15 16.59 -8.75
C LEU A 202 -19.57 18.03 -8.41
N ASP A 203 -19.72 18.86 -9.42
CA ASP A 203 -20.09 20.27 -9.34
C ASP A 203 -21.11 20.60 -10.44
N ALA A 204 -22.40 20.53 -10.07
CA ALA A 204 -23.51 20.71 -11.00
C ALA A 204 -23.55 22.09 -11.67
N ASP A 205 -22.92 23.11 -11.06
CA ASP A 205 -22.93 24.49 -11.54
C ASP A 205 -21.64 24.92 -12.24
N HIS A 206 -20.76 23.97 -12.54
CA HIS A 206 -19.51 24.24 -13.23
C HIS A 206 -19.73 24.81 -14.65
N ALA A 207 -19.65 26.13 -14.78
CA ALA A 207 -19.98 26.87 -16.00
C ALA A 207 -19.14 26.41 -17.20
N GLU A 208 -17.82 26.25 -17.03
CA GLU A 208 -16.94 25.83 -18.14
C GLU A 208 -17.31 24.43 -18.66
N ALA A 209 -17.63 23.48 -17.79
CA ALA A 209 -18.01 22.13 -18.19
C ALA A 209 -19.34 22.14 -18.97
N LYS A 210 -20.33 22.95 -18.54
CA LYS A 210 -21.59 23.15 -19.28
C LYS A 210 -21.33 23.67 -20.70
N GLN A 211 -20.44 24.66 -20.83
CA GLN A 211 -20.07 25.23 -22.12
C GLN A 211 -19.33 24.22 -23.01
N ARG A 212 -18.35 23.50 -22.47
CA ARG A 212 -17.59 22.47 -23.20
C ARG A 212 -18.47 21.32 -23.67
N ILE A 213 -19.45 20.92 -22.86
CA ILE A 213 -20.48 19.94 -23.24
C ILE A 213 -21.28 20.42 -24.45
N ALA A 214 -21.79 21.65 -24.42
CA ALA A 214 -22.56 22.21 -25.53
C ALA A 214 -21.74 22.22 -26.84
N TYR A 215 -20.47 22.62 -26.77
CA TYR A 215 -19.59 22.58 -27.93
C TYR A 215 -19.35 21.15 -28.44
N ALA A 216 -19.00 20.21 -27.56
CA ALA A 216 -18.77 18.82 -27.94
C ALA A 216 -20.03 18.16 -28.55
N GLN A 217 -21.22 18.51 -28.06
CA GLN A 217 -22.50 18.02 -28.60
C GLN A 217 -22.76 18.55 -30.01
N ASN A 218 -22.51 19.83 -30.27
CA ASN A 218 -22.67 20.42 -31.61
C ASN A 218 -21.78 19.71 -32.63
N PHE A 219 -20.50 19.48 -32.31
CA PHE A 219 -19.58 18.77 -33.21
C PHE A 219 -20.00 17.33 -33.51
N LEU A 220 -20.55 16.61 -32.52
CA LEU A 220 -21.08 15.26 -32.72
C LEU A 220 -22.33 15.26 -33.60
N GLN A 221 -23.21 16.24 -33.42
CA GLN A 221 -24.42 16.37 -34.24
C GLN A 221 -24.08 16.70 -35.70
N ASP A 222 -23.13 17.60 -35.93
CA ASP A 222 -22.66 17.96 -37.27
C ASP A 222 -21.99 16.77 -37.97
N ALA A 223 -21.14 16.01 -37.27
CA ALA A 223 -20.52 14.80 -37.81
C ALA A 223 -21.54 13.72 -38.21
N GLY A 224 -22.58 13.53 -37.40
CA GLY A 224 -23.69 12.62 -37.72
C GLY A 224 -24.46 13.06 -38.97
N GLN A 225 -24.78 14.34 -39.08
CA GLN A 225 -25.49 14.89 -40.25
C GLN A 225 -24.67 14.83 -41.55
N ILE A 226 -23.35 15.02 -41.47
CA ILE A 226 -22.46 14.87 -42.61
C ILE A 226 -22.47 13.41 -43.10
N THR A 227 -22.32 12.46 -42.18
CA THR A 227 -22.33 11.02 -42.51
C THR A 227 -23.65 10.59 -43.16
N ASP A 228 -24.77 11.04 -42.60
CA ASP A 228 -26.13 10.77 -43.11
C ASP A 228 -26.42 11.39 -44.48
N ARG A 229 -25.75 12.49 -44.85
CA ARG A 229 -25.89 13.10 -46.17
C ARG A 229 -25.14 12.31 -47.25
N PHE A 230 -23.99 11.75 -46.91
CA PHE A 230 -23.22 10.93 -47.86
C PHE A 230 -23.86 9.55 -48.08
N THR A 231 -24.48 8.95 -47.07
CA THR A 231 -25.16 7.65 -47.22
C THR A 231 -26.48 7.71 -48.00
N ARG A 232 -27.08 8.89 -48.19
CA ARG A 232 -28.31 9.09 -48.99
C ARG A 232 -28.05 9.43 -50.46
N LEU A 233 -26.78 9.52 -50.87
CA LEU A 233 -26.37 9.83 -52.25
C LEU A 233 -25.86 8.61 -53.02
N GLU A 234 -25.91 7.41 -52.41
CA GLU A 234 -25.73 6.09 -53.04
C GLU A 234 -27.09 5.45 -53.33
#